data_AF-A0A923VXM7-F1
#
_entry.id   AF-A0A923VXM7-F1
#
_cell.length_a   1.000
_cell.length_b   1.000
_cell.length_c   1.000
_cell.angle_alpha   90.00
_cell.angle_beta   90.00
_cell.angle_gamma   90.00
#
_symmetry.space_group_name_H-M   'P 1'
#
loop_
_entity.id
_entity.type
_entity.pdbx_description
1 polymer ?
#
loop_
_entity_poly.entity_id
_entity_poly.type
_entity_poly.pdbx_seq_one_letter_code
_entity_poly.pdbx_strand_id
1 'polypeptide(L)'
;KPIIMVFNKIDAFKHLTIDDDDLITEKTKRHYTLEEWKQTWMSDIGQENALFISATDKENLEEFRARLYETVRQIHITRFPYNKFLYPDYNEADE
;
A
#
# COMPACT_ATOMS: atom_id res chain seq x y z
N LYS A 1 13.63 -8.83 -7.76
CA LYS A 1 13.43 -7.36 -7.88
C LYS A 1 12.37 -6.99 -6.85
N PRO A 2 12.58 -5.98 -6.00
CA PRO A 2 11.53 -5.53 -5.09
C PRO A 2 10.37 -4.97 -5.92
N ILE A 3 9.15 -5.37 -5.58
CA ILE A 3 7.91 -4.95 -6.26
C ILE A 3 6.98 -4.44 -5.17
N ILE A 4 6.59 -3.19 -5.27
CA ILE A 4 5.58 -2.57 -4.39
C ILE A 4 4.29 -2.50 -5.19
N MET A 5 3.24 -3.14 -4.68
CA MET A 5 1.91 -3.09 -5.24
C MET A 5 1.13 -1.92 -4.62
N VAL A 6 0.59 -1.05 -5.47
CA VAL A 6 -0.13 0.16 -5.05
C VAL A 6 -1.58 0.08 -5.53
N PHE A 7 -2.50 -0.02 -4.59
CA PHE A 7 -3.94 0.08 -4.79
C PHE A 7 -4.37 1.53 -4.64
N ASN A 8 -4.69 2.18 -5.74
CA ASN A 8 -5.15 3.57 -5.77
C ASN A 8 -6.68 3.64 -5.82
N LYS A 9 -7.24 4.79 -5.42
CA LYS A 9 -8.68 5.12 -5.41
C LYS A 9 -9.49 4.39 -4.32
N ILE A 10 -8.92 4.25 -3.13
CA ILE A 10 -9.61 3.63 -1.99
C ILE A 10 -10.86 4.42 -1.57
N ASP A 11 -10.88 5.73 -1.85
CA ASP A 11 -11.99 6.65 -1.61
C ASP A 11 -13.23 6.32 -2.46
N ALA A 12 -13.02 5.89 -3.70
CA ALA A 12 -14.08 5.55 -4.63
C ALA A 12 -14.54 4.09 -4.48
N PHE A 13 -13.90 3.31 -3.61
CA PHE A 13 -14.22 1.90 -3.43
C PHE A 13 -15.51 1.75 -2.62
N LYS A 14 -16.55 1.22 -3.26
CA LYS A 14 -17.81 0.84 -2.61
C LYS A 14 -18.00 -0.65 -2.77
N HIS A 15 -18.04 -1.37 -1.65
CA HIS A 15 -18.38 -2.79 -1.64
C HIS A 15 -19.89 -2.95 -1.80
N LEU A 16 -20.32 -4.03 -2.45
CA LEU A 16 -21.72 -4.43 -2.43
C LEU A 16 -21.98 -5.14 -1.10
N THR A 17 -22.97 -4.69 -0.35
CA THR A 17 -23.47 -5.40 0.83
C THR A 17 -24.49 -6.43 0.38
N ILE A 18 -24.30 -7.68 0.81
CA ILE A 18 -25.37 -8.69 0.74
C ILE A 18 -26.25 -8.44 1.96
N ASP A 19 -27.56 -8.38 1.76
CA ASP A 19 -28.54 -8.21 2.84
C ASP A 19 -28.57 -9.48 3.72
N ASP A 20 -28.75 -9.33 5.04
CA ASP A 20 -28.67 -10.45 5.98
C ASP A 20 -29.75 -11.54 5.73
N ASP A 21 -30.85 -11.19 5.08
CA ASP A 21 -31.93 -12.12 4.69
C ASP A 21 -31.68 -12.85 3.34
N ASP A 22 -30.61 -12.50 2.61
CA ASP A 22 -30.33 -13.07 1.29
C ASP A 22 -29.40 -14.30 1.35
N LEU A 23 -29.98 -15.43 1.78
CA LEU A 23 -29.32 -16.75 1.89
C LEU A 23 -28.89 -17.37 0.54
N ILE A 24 -29.22 -16.73 -0.58
CA ILE A 24 -29.05 -17.27 -1.94
C ILE A 24 -27.81 -16.70 -2.63
N THR A 25 -27.37 -15.50 -2.24
CA THR A 25 -26.30 -14.78 -2.94
C THR A 25 -24.92 -15.21 -2.42
N GLU A 26 -24.15 -15.88 -3.27
CA GLU A 26 -22.77 -16.25 -2.95
C GLU A 26 -21.86 -15.01 -2.86
N LYS A 27 -21.07 -14.91 -1.79
CA LYS A 27 -20.04 -13.87 -1.60
C LYS A 27 -19.00 -13.90 -2.73
N THR A 28 -19.25 -13.12 -3.77
CA THR A 28 -18.30 -12.89 -4.86
C THR A 28 -17.27 -11.80 -4.49
N LYS A 29 -16.21 -11.66 -5.30
CA LYS A 29 -15.13 -10.67 -5.13
C LYS A 29 -15.58 -9.20 -4.98
N ARG A 30 -16.83 -8.89 -5.32
CA ARG A 30 -17.43 -7.54 -5.26
C ARG A 30 -18.01 -7.19 -3.88
N HIS A 31 -18.14 -8.18 -2.99
CA HIS A 31 -18.70 -8.00 -1.65
C HIS A 31 -17.63 -7.79 -0.58
N TYR A 32 -16.35 -8.03 -0.91
CA TYR A 32 -15.26 -7.79 0.02
C TYR A 32 -15.13 -6.30 0.33
N THR A 33 -15.02 -6.01 1.61
CA THR A 33 -14.68 -4.69 2.13
C THR A 33 -13.24 -4.32 1.80
N LEU A 34 -12.91 -3.03 1.91
CA LEU A 34 -11.54 -2.54 1.72
C LEU A 34 -10.57 -3.22 2.69
N GLU A 35 -11.00 -3.43 3.94
CA GLU A 35 -10.20 -4.06 4.99
C GLU A 35 -9.90 -5.53 4.66
N GLU A 36 -10.89 -6.28 4.17
CA GLU A 36 -10.69 -7.68 3.74
C GLU A 36 -9.76 -7.78 2.54
N TRP A 37 -9.88 -6.85 1.58
CA TRP A 37 -8.92 -6.74 0.48
C TRP A 37 -7.51 -6.45 1.00
N LYS A 38 -7.39 -5.52 1.94
CA LYS A 38 -6.12 -5.18 2.59
C LYS A 38 -5.49 -6.40 3.25
N GLN A 39 -6.24 -7.15 4.05
CA GLN A 39 -5.76 -8.37 4.71
C GLN A 39 -5.35 -9.46 3.71
N THR A 40 -6.15 -9.66 2.65
CA THR A 40 -5.88 -10.67 1.63
C THR A 40 -4.58 -10.37 0.90
N TRP A 41 -4.42 -9.13 0.41
CA TRP A 41 -3.22 -8.72 -0.34
C TRP A 41 -1.99 -8.58 0.54
N MET A 42 -2.13 -8.15 1.80
CA MET A 42 -1.04 -8.14 2.76
C MET A 42 -0.56 -9.56 3.10
N SER A 43 -1.45 -10.54 3.12
CA SER A 43 -1.08 -11.95 3.35
C SER A 43 -0.38 -12.58 2.15
N ASP A 44 -0.78 -12.21 0.93
CA ASP A 44 -0.23 -12.79 -0.30
C ASP A 44 1.13 -12.17 -0.71
N ILE A 45 1.25 -10.84 -0.64
CA ILE A 45 2.43 -10.09 -1.13
C ILE A 45 3.35 -9.63 0.02
N GLY A 46 2.86 -9.68 1.26
CA GLY A 46 3.54 -9.18 2.44
C GLY A 46 3.12 -7.74 2.79
N GLN A 47 3.05 -7.47 4.09
CA GLN A 47 2.57 -6.22 4.66
C GLN A 47 3.38 -4.99 4.23
N GLU A 48 4.66 -5.20 3.93
CA GLU A 48 5.61 -4.19 3.46
C GLU A 48 5.46 -3.86 1.96
N ASN A 49 4.91 -4.77 1.15
CA ASN A 49 4.84 -4.64 -0.30
C ASN A 49 3.44 -4.24 -0.83
N ALA A 50 2.39 -4.30 -0.01
CA ALA A 50 1.04 -3.89 -0.41
C ALA A 50 0.66 -2.53 0.23
N LEU A 51 0.35 -1.54 -0.61
CA LEU A 51 -0.01 -0.18 -0.21
C LEU A 51 -1.38 0.22 -0.77
N PHE A 52 -2.18 0.86 0.07
CA PHE A 52 -3.54 1.32 -0.24
C PHE A 52 -3.59 2.83 -0.08
N ILE A 53 -3.78 3.56 -1.19
CA ILE A 53 -3.70 5.03 -1.22
C ILE A 53 -4.95 5.66 -1.85
N SER A 54 -5.31 6.86 -1.38
CA SER A 54 -6.17 7.78 -2.12
C SER A 54 -5.30 8.92 -2.64
N ALA A 55 -4.95 8.89 -3.93
CA ALA A 55 -4.22 10.01 -4.52
C ALA A 55 -5.05 11.31 -4.55
N THR A 56 -6.38 11.18 -4.56
CA THR A 56 -7.32 12.32 -4.61
C THR A 56 -7.39 13.03 -3.26
N ASP A 57 -7.60 12.26 -2.19
CA ASP A 57 -7.75 12.79 -0.82
C ASP A 57 -6.41 12.88 -0.08
N LYS A 58 -5.33 12.49 -0.75
CA LYS A 58 -3.96 12.42 -0.23
C LYS A 58 -3.82 11.50 1.00
N GLU A 59 -4.71 10.54 1.16
CA GLU A 59 -4.62 9.54 2.23
C GLU A 59 -3.52 8.52 1.92
N ASN A 60 -2.72 8.19 2.95
CA ASN A 60 -1.58 7.26 2.90
C ASN A 60 -0.47 7.59 1.89
N LEU A 61 -0.45 8.81 1.34
CA LEU A 61 0.62 9.25 0.42
C LEU A 61 1.98 9.40 1.12
N GLU A 62 1.98 9.84 2.37
CA GLU A 62 3.20 10.05 3.14
C GLU A 62 3.88 8.71 3.48
N GLU A 63 3.10 7.73 3.94
CA GLU A 63 3.57 6.37 4.15
C GLU A 63 4.12 5.75 2.86
N PHE A 64 3.44 5.98 1.74
CA PHE A 64 3.91 5.53 0.43
C PHE A 64 5.28 6.13 0.05
N ARG A 65 5.47 7.43 0.27
CA ARG A 65 6.76 8.12 -0.01
C ARG A 65 7.88 7.58 0.86
N ALA A 66 7.62 7.41 2.17
CA ALA A 66 8.59 6.87 3.11
C ALA A 66 9.05 5.46 2.69
N ARG A 67 8.09 4.55 2.41
CA ARG A 67 8.40 3.17 1.98
C ARG A 67 9.14 3.11 0.65
N LEU A 68 8.77 3.95 -0.32
CA LEU A 68 9.49 4.06 -1.59
C LEU A 68 10.93 4.48 -1.37
N TYR A 69 11.14 5.51 -0.56
CA TYR A 69 12.46 6.04 -0.26
C TYR A 69 13.33 4.97 0.41
N GLU A 70 12.79 4.28 1.41
CA GLU A 70 13.48 3.17 2.09
C GLU A 70 13.87 2.05 1.13
N THR A 71 12.94 1.61 0.28
CA THR A 71 13.20 0.53 -0.69
C THR A 71 14.30 0.93 -1.68
N VAL A 72 14.24 2.16 -2.22
CA VAL A 72 15.26 2.68 -3.13
C VAL A 72 16.61 2.81 -2.42
N ARG A 73 16.61 3.28 -1.17
CA ARG A 73 17.81 3.38 -0.32
C ARG A 73 18.48 2.03 -0.14
N GLN A 74 17.71 0.98 0.19
CA GLN A 74 18.24 -0.38 0.35
C GLN A 74 18.91 -0.89 -0.93
N ILE A 75 18.27 -0.68 -2.09
CA ILE A 75 18.86 -1.04 -3.40
C ILE A 75 20.12 -0.21 -3.66
N HIS A 76 20.11 1.07 -3.32
CA HIS A 76 21.23 1.98 -3.54
C HIS A 76 22.45 1.59 -2.68
N ILE A 77 22.27 1.30 -1.39
CA ILE A 77 23.33 0.81 -0.48
C ILE A 77 23.94 -0.48 -1.02
N THR A 78 23.08 -1.44 -1.39
CA THR A 78 23.52 -2.76 -1.87
C THR A 78 24.36 -2.64 -3.15
N ARG A 79 24.04 -1.68 -4.04
CA ARG A 79 24.76 -1.46 -5.29
C ARG A 79 25.98 -0.56 -5.16
N PHE A 80 25.95 0.41 -4.23
CA PHE A 80 26.98 1.42 -4.07
C PHE A 80 27.37 1.58 -2.58
N PRO A 81 28.12 0.63 -2.01
CA PRO A 81 28.42 0.59 -0.56
C PRO A 81 29.26 1.78 -0.06
N TYR A 82 29.93 2.51 -0.95
CA TYR A 82 30.80 3.65 -0.60
C TYR A 82 30.22 5.01 -0.98
N ASN A 83 28.96 5.07 -1.43
CA ASN A 83 28.36 6.34 -1.83
C ASN A 83 27.77 7.06 -0.62
N LYS A 84 28.20 8.29 -0.38
CA LYS A 84 27.66 9.17 0.66
C LYS A 84 26.27 9.62 0.19
N PHE A 85 25.22 9.24 0.92
CA PHE A 85 23.84 9.60 0.56
C PHE A 85 23.69 11.11 0.36
N LEU A 86 23.02 11.51 -0.74
CA LEU A 86 22.74 12.92 -1.06
C LEU A 86 21.68 13.54 -0.13
N TYR A 87 20.85 12.71 0.50
CA TYR A 87 19.79 13.14 1.41
C TYR A 87 19.90 12.36 2.73
N PRO A 88 19.95 13.04 3.89
CA PRO A 88 19.84 12.39 5.20
C PRO A 88 18.47 11.70 5.37
N ASP A 89 18.29 10.98 6.48
CA ASP A 89 17.08 10.21 6.77
C ASP A 89 15.81 11.02 6.48
N TYR A 90 14.82 10.40 5.82
CA TYR A 90 13.56 11.05 5.40
C TYR A 90 12.85 11.78 6.56
N ASN A 91 13.12 11.35 7.80
CA ASN A 91 12.59 11.92 9.04
C ASN A 91 13.19 13.29 9.43
N GLU A 92 14.31 13.74 8.81
CA GLU A 92 14.91 15.06 9.08
C GLU A 92 14.48 16.14 8.08
N ALA A 93 13.76 15.78 7.01
CA ALA A 93 13.41 16.73 5.94
C ALA A 93 12.13 17.53 6.19
N ASP A 94 11.34 17.16 7.20
CA ASP A 94 10.06 17.78 7.55
C ASP A 94 10.11 18.55 8.90
N GLU A 95 11.30 19.06 9.30
CA GLU A 95 11.44 20.12 10.33
C GLU A 95 11.43 21.54 9.73
#